data_AF-A0A7W9UYM2-F1
#
_entry.id   AF-A0A7W9UYM2-F1
#
_cell.length_a   1.000
_cell.length_b   1.000
_cell.length_c   1.000
_cell.angle_alpha   90.00
_cell.angle_beta   90.00
_cell.angle_gamma   90.00
#
_symmetry.space_group_name_H-M   'P 1'
#
loop_
_entity.id
_entity.type
_entity.pdbx_description
1 polymer ?
#
loop_
_entity_poly.entity_id
_entity_poly.type
_entity_poly.pdbx_seq_one_letter_code
_entity_poly.pdbx_strand_id
1 'polypeptide(L)'
;MSRGRRSLRLLTGCLALSFGSGYVAVADPVPAGPTADGRPASAAEPFCYDEPSNPQADLRDLKAAFTSANWMQTLQAMYKRRWPSGEKLAIAQAKDKYWDQFVNKRSFEGFAESMMVAIHEETHMWDLDPSRTKWDVHIAAWINGSQQALQVPVRGGFPRKEILPLIKDKLTTSMDNIYLRDKTQGAYLLQGVLAEQNAGLTGLPSVTVVHEFIKGVGASNARDIAATNLRYLLLYLRVAKDKHPDYWAKIKAEPKLRDLVLTQFLRTAYWLEKSAPYTGVVGGPDADKITATNYAPENIAILEEFTGRKVRLDAHKHCTA
;
A
#
# COMPACT_ATOMS: atom_id res chain seq x y z
N MET A 1 -42.68 -10.50 25.26
CA MET A 1 -41.69 -10.62 24.17
C MET A 1 -41.68 -9.32 23.36
N SER A 2 -40.63 -8.50 23.49
CA SER A 2 -40.29 -7.43 22.55
C SER A 2 -38.85 -6.98 22.84
N ARG A 3 -37.96 -7.12 21.84
CA ARG A 3 -36.54 -6.74 21.91
C ARG A 3 -36.39 -5.30 21.40
N GLY A 4 -35.96 -4.40 22.27
CA GLY A 4 -35.60 -3.01 21.92
C GLY A 4 -34.18 -2.92 21.36
N ARG A 5 -34.07 -2.43 20.12
CA ARG A 5 -32.82 -2.02 19.47
C ARG A 5 -32.26 -0.77 20.16
N ARG A 6 -30.97 -0.74 20.49
CA ARG A 6 -30.24 0.49 20.81
C ARG A 6 -29.26 0.81 19.69
N SER A 7 -29.51 1.94 19.03
CA SER A 7 -28.64 2.57 18.04
C SER A 7 -27.44 3.23 18.72
N LEU A 8 -26.22 2.95 18.25
CA LEU A 8 -25.03 3.71 18.61
C LEU A 8 -24.98 5.00 17.76
N ARG A 9 -24.98 6.16 18.41
CA ARG A 9 -24.70 7.46 17.80
C ARG A 9 -23.20 7.70 17.83
N LEU A 10 -22.58 7.98 16.67
CA LEU A 10 -21.23 8.52 16.56
C LEU A 10 -21.23 9.99 17.02
N LEU A 11 -20.31 10.32 17.93
CA LEU A 11 -20.05 11.67 18.41
C LEU A 11 -18.83 12.22 17.68
N THR A 12 -19.08 13.29 16.93
CA THR A 12 -18.10 14.13 16.22
C THR A 12 -17.35 14.99 17.23
N GLY A 13 -16.02 14.95 17.24
CA GLY A 13 -15.18 15.81 18.06
C GLY A 13 -13.97 16.29 17.27
N CYS A 14 -14.03 17.54 16.78
CA CYS A 14 -12.90 18.24 16.17
C CYS A 14 -11.88 18.64 17.25
N LEU A 15 -10.61 18.33 17.03
CA LEU A 15 -9.51 19.04 17.69
C LEU A 15 -8.44 19.34 16.64
N ALA A 16 -8.24 20.62 16.36
CA ALA A 16 -7.18 21.13 15.50
C ALA A 16 -5.89 21.27 16.31
N LEU A 17 -4.81 20.65 15.84
CA LEU A 17 -3.45 20.90 16.32
C LEU A 17 -2.53 21.07 15.11
N SER A 18 -2.03 22.29 14.96
CA SER A 18 -1.08 22.71 13.93
C SER A 18 0.33 22.23 14.27
N PHE A 19 0.97 21.50 13.35
CA PHE A 19 2.42 21.32 13.34
C PHE A 19 2.97 21.67 11.95
N GLY A 20 4.07 22.42 11.97
CA GLY A 20 4.60 23.21 10.86
C GLY A 20 5.04 22.43 9.62
N SER A 21 4.86 23.10 8.49
CA SER A 21 5.14 22.64 7.14
C SER A 21 6.65 22.63 6.85
N GLY A 22 7.29 21.47 6.96
CA GLY A 22 8.58 21.22 6.32
C GLY A 22 8.34 20.73 4.89
N TYR A 23 8.34 21.63 3.91
CA TYR A 23 8.32 21.26 2.49
C TYR A 23 9.73 20.85 2.06
N VAL A 24 9.91 19.60 1.65
CA VAL A 24 11.01 19.24 0.75
C VAL A 24 10.39 19.16 -0.64
N ALA A 25 10.72 20.14 -1.49
CA ALA A 25 10.37 20.11 -2.89
C ALA A 25 11.14 18.96 -3.55
N VAL A 26 10.42 17.91 -3.97
CA VAL A 26 10.92 17.02 -5.03
C VAL A 26 10.79 17.84 -6.31
N ALA A 27 11.91 18.07 -6.99
CA ALA A 27 11.91 18.78 -8.25
C ALA A 27 10.99 18.04 -9.23
N ASP A 28 9.99 18.74 -9.76
CA ASP A 28 9.19 18.25 -10.88
C ASP A 28 10.14 17.90 -12.03
N PRO A 29 9.99 16.73 -12.68
CA PRO A 29 10.63 16.52 -13.96
C PRO A 29 9.96 17.50 -14.94
N VAL A 30 10.69 18.55 -15.30
CA VAL A 30 10.36 19.45 -16.41
C VAL A 30 10.07 18.55 -17.63
N PRO A 31 8.92 18.69 -18.30
CA PRO A 31 8.69 18.01 -19.55
C PRO A 31 9.82 18.42 -20.49
N ALA A 32 10.57 17.46 -21.02
CA ALA A 32 11.64 17.75 -21.96
C ALA A 32 11.02 18.32 -23.24
N GLY A 33 10.87 19.64 -23.27
CA GLY A 33 10.75 20.38 -24.52
C GLY A 33 12.03 20.18 -25.33
N PRO A 34 11.97 20.30 -26.66
CA PRO A 34 13.16 20.27 -27.48
C PRO A 34 14.13 21.33 -26.95
N THR A 35 15.35 20.92 -26.63
CA THR A 35 16.41 21.88 -26.34
C THR A 35 16.61 22.73 -27.60
N ALA A 36 16.88 24.02 -27.43
CA ALA A 36 16.99 24.99 -28.52
C ALA A 36 18.07 24.66 -29.58
N ASP A 37 18.86 23.61 -29.33
CA ASP A 37 19.96 23.08 -30.13
C ASP A 37 19.62 21.75 -30.86
N GLY A 38 18.35 21.30 -30.84
CA GLY A 38 17.89 20.16 -31.66
C GLY A 38 18.45 18.80 -31.23
N ARG A 39 19.01 18.70 -30.02
CA ARG A 39 19.43 17.40 -29.45
C ARG A 39 18.21 16.63 -28.93
N PRO A 40 18.17 15.30 -29.12
CA PRO A 40 17.15 14.48 -28.49
C PRO A 40 17.22 14.70 -26.98
N ALA A 41 16.05 14.89 -26.37
CA ALA A 41 15.94 14.94 -24.92
C ALA A 41 16.64 13.72 -24.32
N SER A 42 17.53 13.95 -23.35
CA SER A 42 18.15 12.88 -22.57
C SER A 42 17.07 11.93 -22.07
N ALA A 43 17.24 10.62 -22.29
CA ALA A 43 16.39 9.63 -21.66
C ALA A 43 16.39 9.89 -20.15
N ALA A 44 15.21 9.93 -19.53
CA ALA A 44 15.11 10.08 -18.08
C ALA A 44 15.86 8.93 -17.41
N GLU A 45 16.63 9.22 -16.35
CA GLU A 45 17.35 8.16 -15.64
C GLU A 45 16.38 7.08 -15.10
N PRO A 46 16.80 5.80 -15.12
CA PRO A 46 16.04 4.72 -14.51
C PRO A 46 15.74 5.01 -13.04
N PHE A 47 14.46 4.99 -12.68
CA PHE A 47 14.01 5.10 -11.30
C PHE A 47 13.81 3.69 -10.73
N CYS A 48 14.53 3.38 -9.64
CA CYS A 48 14.38 2.14 -8.90
C CYS A 48 13.81 2.43 -7.50
N TYR A 49 12.82 1.65 -7.08
CA TYR A 49 12.41 1.65 -5.69
C TYR A 49 13.35 0.75 -4.87
N ASP A 50 13.85 1.29 -3.76
CA ASP A 50 14.55 0.53 -2.72
C ASP A 50 14.28 1.18 -1.36
N GLU A 51 14.40 0.41 -0.29
CA GLU A 51 14.43 0.94 1.06
C GLU A 51 15.26 0.04 2.00
N PRO A 52 15.94 0.60 3.01
CA PRO A 52 16.75 -0.20 3.93
C PRO A 52 15.91 -1.27 4.64
N SER A 53 16.37 -2.52 4.56
CA SER A 53 15.82 -3.63 5.33
C SER A 53 16.88 -4.68 5.65
N ASN A 54 16.76 -5.30 6.83
CA ASN A 54 17.62 -6.40 7.25
C ASN A 54 16.80 -7.40 8.07
N PRO A 55 16.07 -8.32 7.41
CA PRO A 55 15.28 -9.35 8.08
C PRO A 55 16.08 -10.26 9.03
N GLN A 56 17.41 -10.30 8.88
CA GLN A 56 18.29 -11.20 9.65
C GLN A 56 18.92 -10.54 10.89
N ALA A 57 18.69 -9.24 11.13
CA ALA A 57 19.25 -8.58 12.32
C ALA A 57 18.71 -9.21 13.61
N ASP A 58 19.54 -9.40 14.63
CA ASP A 58 19.12 -10.10 15.86
C ASP A 58 18.04 -9.31 16.64
N LEU A 59 17.01 -10.04 17.10
CA LEU A 59 15.90 -9.52 17.93
C LEU A 59 15.73 -10.32 19.23
N ARG A 60 16.65 -11.23 19.58
CA ARG A 60 16.52 -12.09 20.77
C ARG A 60 16.38 -11.32 22.07
N ASP A 61 17.11 -10.22 22.21
CA ASP A 61 17.02 -9.31 23.38
C ASP A 61 15.64 -8.63 23.45
N LEU A 62 15.12 -8.15 22.32
CA LEU A 62 13.79 -7.53 22.24
C LEU A 62 12.69 -8.55 22.54
N LYS A 63 12.82 -9.78 22.05
CA LYS A 63 11.93 -10.88 22.39
C LYS A 63 11.96 -11.21 23.88
N ALA A 64 13.15 -11.29 24.48
CA ALA A 64 13.31 -11.61 25.90
C ALA A 64 12.77 -10.50 26.83
N ALA A 65 12.85 -9.24 26.40
CA ALA A 65 12.37 -8.09 27.15
C ALA A 65 10.90 -7.73 26.87
N PHE A 66 10.21 -8.46 25.97
CA PHE A 66 8.86 -8.12 25.56
C PHE A 66 7.83 -8.31 26.68
N THR A 67 6.98 -7.31 26.84
CA THR A 67 5.81 -7.31 27.72
C THR A 67 4.66 -6.59 27.03
N SER A 68 3.43 -6.81 27.49
CA SER A 68 2.28 -6.05 27.01
C SER A 68 2.43 -4.54 27.23
N ALA A 69 3.14 -4.12 28.29
CA ALA A 69 3.32 -2.71 28.64
C ALA A 69 4.31 -1.96 27.71
N ASN A 70 5.28 -2.66 27.11
CA ASN A 70 6.33 -2.04 26.28
C ASN A 70 6.23 -2.39 24.79
N TRP A 71 5.05 -2.83 24.33
CA TRP A 71 4.86 -3.31 22.96
C TRP A 71 5.24 -2.27 21.89
N MET A 72 4.91 -0.99 22.09
CA MET A 72 5.20 0.08 21.13
C MET A 72 6.70 0.37 21.07
N GLN A 73 7.37 0.41 22.22
CA GLN A 73 8.82 0.57 22.29
C GLN A 73 9.52 -0.64 21.63
N THR A 74 8.98 -1.84 21.83
CA THR A 74 9.47 -3.06 21.18
C THR A 74 9.30 -2.99 19.67
N LEU A 75 8.14 -2.53 19.18
CA LEU A 75 7.86 -2.32 17.76
C LEU A 75 8.87 -1.38 17.11
N GLN A 76 9.06 -0.21 17.71
CA GLN A 76 9.98 0.81 17.22
C GLN A 76 11.42 0.29 17.19
N ALA A 77 11.89 -0.37 18.27
CA ALA A 77 13.24 -0.93 18.33
C ALA A 77 13.45 -2.08 17.33
N MET A 78 12.42 -2.92 17.14
CA MET A 78 12.42 -4.03 16.19
C MET A 78 12.54 -3.52 14.76
N TYR A 79 11.69 -2.58 14.36
CA TYR A 79 11.74 -1.99 13.04
C TYR A 79 12.96 -1.10 12.82
N LYS A 80 13.47 -0.42 13.83
CA LYS A 80 14.75 0.30 13.70
C LYS A 80 15.87 -0.60 13.19
N ARG A 81 15.90 -1.85 13.65
CA ARG A 81 16.93 -2.83 13.25
C ARG A 81 16.67 -3.46 11.89
N ARG A 82 15.40 -3.74 11.57
CA ARG A 82 15.05 -4.58 10.41
C ARG A 82 14.34 -3.87 9.27
N TRP A 83 13.67 -2.74 9.53
CA TRP A 83 12.95 -1.93 8.57
C TRP A 83 12.78 -0.48 9.06
N PRO A 84 13.81 0.38 8.92
CA PRO A 84 13.77 1.75 9.46
C PRO A 84 12.59 2.61 8.99
N SER A 85 12.05 2.38 7.78
CA SER A 85 10.79 3.03 7.36
C SER A 85 9.62 2.65 8.27
N GLY A 86 9.53 1.38 8.68
CA GLY A 86 8.53 0.90 9.62
C GLY A 86 8.66 1.51 11.01
N GLU A 87 9.87 1.79 11.48
CA GLU A 87 10.09 2.52 12.75
C GLU A 87 9.48 3.91 12.67
N LYS A 88 9.76 4.65 11.58
CA LYS A 88 9.22 6.00 11.40
C LYS A 88 7.70 6.00 11.32
N LEU A 89 7.11 5.02 10.66
CA LEU A 89 5.65 4.83 10.64
C LEU A 89 5.14 4.56 12.07
N ALA A 90 5.77 3.64 12.81
CA ALA A 90 5.46 3.33 14.20
C ALA A 90 5.52 4.54 15.12
N ILE A 91 6.50 5.42 14.95
CA ILE A 91 6.62 6.68 15.70
C ILE A 91 5.48 7.63 15.31
N ALA A 92 5.22 7.80 14.01
CA ALA A 92 4.24 8.75 13.52
C ALA A 92 2.80 8.41 13.96
N GLN A 93 2.52 7.13 14.15
CA GLN A 93 1.21 6.63 14.56
C GLN A 93 1.13 6.27 16.05
N ALA A 94 2.21 6.45 16.83
CA ALA A 94 2.30 5.98 18.22
C ALA A 94 1.21 6.52 19.17
N LYS A 95 0.52 7.59 18.77
CA LYS A 95 -0.56 8.24 19.53
C LYS A 95 -1.96 7.86 19.03
N ASP A 96 -2.09 7.01 18.02
CA ASP A 96 -3.39 6.50 17.62
C ASP A 96 -3.96 5.61 18.73
N LYS A 97 -5.14 5.99 19.22
CA LYS A 97 -5.85 5.28 20.28
C LYS A 97 -6.47 3.97 19.81
N TYR A 98 -6.58 3.75 18.50
CA TYR A 98 -7.18 2.56 17.91
C TYR A 98 -6.16 1.47 17.63
N TRP A 99 -4.86 1.79 17.52
CA TRP A 99 -3.81 0.83 17.18
C TRP A 99 -3.84 -0.42 18.07
N ASP A 100 -3.94 -0.23 19.38
CA ASP A 100 -3.90 -1.30 20.36
C ASP A 100 -4.88 -2.45 20.04
N GLN A 101 -6.05 -2.16 19.48
CA GLN A 101 -7.07 -3.17 19.19
C GLN A 101 -6.61 -4.24 18.18
N PHE A 102 -5.61 -3.92 17.36
CA PHE A 102 -5.06 -4.81 16.34
C PHE A 102 -3.83 -5.58 16.82
N VAL A 103 -3.34 -5.32 18.05
CA VAL A 103 -2.06 -5.85 18.54
C VAL A 103 -2.29 -7.00 19.53
N ASN A 104 -1.76 -8.17 19.22
CA ASN A 104 -1.79 -9.31 20.14
C ASN A 104 -0.58 -9.27 21.08
N LYS A 105 -0.78 -8.75 22.28
CA LYS A 105 0.30 -8.54 23.27
C LYS A 105 0.58 -9.74 24.19
N ARG A 106 0.01 -10.91 23.91
CA ARG A 106 0.10 -12.08 24.80
C ARG A 106 1.46 -12.77 24.77
N SER A 107 2.19 -12.66 23.66
CA SER A 107 3.53 -13.18 23.46
C SER A 107 4.24 -12.39 22.36
N PHE A 108 5.56 -12.51 22.27
CA PHE A 108 6.31 -11.83 21.20
C PHE A 108 5.91 -12.34 19.81
N GLU A 109 5.68 -13.64 19.65
CA GLU A 109 5.20 -14.20 18.38
C GLU A 109 3.79 -13.73 18.02
N GLY A 110 2.87 -13.68 19.00
CA GLY A 110 1.54 -13.11 18.77
C GLY A 110 1.63 -11.63 18.36
N PHE A 111 2.54 -10.89 18.99
CA PHE A 111 2.79 -9.50 18.69
C PHE A 111 3.34 -9.32 17.27
N ALA A 112 4.41 -10.04 16.91
CA ALA A 112 5.00 -10.00 15.58
C ALA A 112 4.00 -10.40 14.48
N GLU A 113 3.20 -11.45 14.71
CA GLU A 113 2.17 -11.89 13.77
C GLU A 113 1.05 -10.85 13.59
N SER A 114 0.67 -10.15 14.66
CA SER A 114 -0.36 -9.11 14.59
C SER A 114 0.08 -7.89 13.77
N MET A 115 1.38 -7.71 13.49
CA MET A 115 1.87 -6.53 12.79
C MET A 115 1.37 -6.43 11.35
N MET A 116 1.04 -7.54 10.68
CA MET A 116 0.44 -7.48 9.35
C MET A 116 -0.83 -6.64 9.37
N VAL A 117 -1.79 -7.04 10.22
CA VAL A 117 -3.07 -6.36 10.36
C VAL A 117 -2.87 -5.00 11.00
N ALA A 118 -2.11 -4.90 12.09
CA ALA A 118 -1.95 -3.64 12.81
C ALA A 118 -1.36 -2.54 11.93
N ILE A 119 -0.30 -2.82 11.17
CA ILE A 119 0.31 -1.82 10.27
C ILE A 119 -0.59 -1.58 9.04
N HIS A 120 -1.26 -2.60 8.50
CA HIS A 120 -2.20 -2.45 7.40
C HIS A 120 -3.35 -1.49 7.77
N GLU A 121 -4.04 -1.76 8.88
CA GLU A 121 -5.18 -0.97 9.35
C GLU A 121 -4.75 0.44 9.78
N GLU A 122 -3.62 0.57 10.45
CA GLU A 122 -3.08 1.89 10.78
C GLU A 122 -2.72 2.68 9.51
N THR A 123 -2.24 2.03 8.45
CA THR A 123 -1.96 2.71 7.18
C THR A 123 -3.25 3.22 6.54
N HIS A 124 -4.40 2.54 6.70
CA HIS A 124 -5.68 3.16 6.34
C HIS A 124 -5.93 4.46 7.10
N MET A 125 -5.59 4.52 8.39
CA MET A 125 -5.74 5.76 9.17
C MET A 125 -4.80 6.87 8.67
N TRP A 126 -3.63 6.52 8.13
CA TRP A 126 -2.77 7.47 7.43
C TRP A 126 -3.40 8.00 6.14
N ASP A 127 -3.92 7.08 5.33
CA ASP A 127 -4.48 7.32 4.00
C ASP A 127 -5.91 7.86 4.04
N LEU A 128 -6.55 7.87 5.22
CA LEU A 128 -7.89 8.38 5.46
C LEU A 128 -7.91 9.46 6.55
N ASP A 129 -6.74 9.92 7.00
CA ASP A 129 -6.63 11.03 7.94
C ASP A 129 -7.36 12.26 7.36
N PRO A 130 -8.38 12.83 8.04
CA PRO A 130 -9.14 13.97 7.52
C PRO A 130 -8.29 15.22 7.25
N SER A 131 -7.11 15.36 7.88
CA SER A 131 -6.18 16.45 7.63
C SER A 131 -5.40 16.28 6.31
N ARG A 132 -5.34 15.06 5.77
CA ARG A 132 -4.56 14.69 4.59
C ARG A 132 -5.43 14.26 3.42
N THR A 133 -6.67 13.87 3.71
CA THR A 133 -7.57 13.25 2.76
C THR A 133 -8.95 13.86 2.83
N LYS A 134 -9.62 13.82 1.68
CA LYS A 134 -11.03 14.15 1.58
C LYS A 134 -11.63 13.10 0.67
N TRP A 135 -12.58 12.35 1.22
CA TRP A 135 -13.23 11.25 0.53
C TRP A 135 -13.64 11.69 -0.88
N ASP A 136 -13.22 10.90 -1.87
CA ASP A 136 -13.47 11.15 -3.30
C ASP A 136 -12.97 12.53 -3.83
N VAL A 137 -11.90 13.09 -3.25
CA VAL A 137 -11.27 14.31 -3.75
C VAL A 137 -9.77 14.17 -3.83
N HIS A 138 -9.11 13.87 -2.70
CA HIS A 138 -7.68 13.63 -2.63
C HIS A 138 -7.34 12.60 -1.55
N ILE A 139 -6.20 11.93 -1.74
CA ILE A 139 -5.66 10.87 -0.88
C ILE A 139 -4.24 11.24 -0.42
N ALA A 140 -3.81 10.64 0.69
CA ALA A 140 -2.43 10.53 1.08
C ALA A 140 -1.97 9.07 1.09
N ALA A 141 -0.67 8.84 0.92
CA ALA A 141 -0.08 7.51 0.99
C ALA A 141 1.28 7.58 1.68
N TRP A 142 1.50 6.72 2.68
CA TRP A 142 2.82 6.44 3.22
C TRP A 142 3.63 5.59 2.23
N ILE A 143 4.82 6.05 1.83
CA ILE A 143 5.69 5.31 0.90
C ILE A 143 6.83 4.66 1.67
N ASN A 144 7.69 5.46 2.31
CA ASN A 144 8.82 4.99 3.12
C ASN A 144 9.25 6.07 4.11
N GLY A 145 10.34 5.80 4.84
CA GLY A 145 10.84 6.69 5.88
C GLY A 145 11.29 8.09 5.44
N SER A 146 11.38 8.39 4.14
CA SER A 146 11.72 9.71 3.61
C SER A 146 10.68 10.25 2.62
N GLN A 147 9.65 9.47 2.28
CA GLN A 147 8.72 9.79 1.21
C GLN A 147 7.28 9.53 1.63
N GLN A 148 6.42 10.48 1.29
CA GLN A 148 4.98 10.41 1.44
C GLN A 148 4.35 11.12 0.24
N ALA A 149 3.24 10.61 -0.26
CA ALA A 149 2.40 11.33 -1.21
C ALA A 149 1.26 11.99 -0.43
N LEU A 150 1.15 13.31 -0.51
CA LEU A 150 0.07 14.05 0.17
C LEU A 150 -0.77 14.79 -0.85
N GLN A 151 -2.08 14.86 -0.59
CA GLN A 151 -3.02 15.63 -1.41
C GLN A 151 -3.01 15.20 -2.89
N VAL A 152 -2.92 13.89 -3.16
CA VAL A 152 -2.96 13.32 -4.51
C VAL A 152 -4.40 13.38 -5.04
N PRO A 153 -4.70 14.09 -6.15
CA PRO A 153 -6.06 14.22 -6.66
C PRO A 153 -6.63 12.89 -7.16
N VAL A 154 -7.86 12.56 -6.75
CA VAL A 154 -8.56 11.31 -7.14
C VAL A 154 -10.06 11.51 -7.35
N ARG A 155 -10.51 12.75 -7.58
CA ARG A 155 -11.94 13.07 -7.60
C ARG A 155 -12.73 12.28 -8.65
N GLY A 156 -13.77 11.60 -8.21
CA GLY A 156 -14.74 10.86 -9.01
C GLY A 156 -14.28 9.45 -9.36
N GLY A 157 -14.67 9.00 -10.56
CA GLY A 157 -14.43 7.65 -11.04
C GLY A 157 -15.67 6.78 -10.91
N PHE A 158 -15.45 5.48 -10.83
CA PHE A 158 -16.50 4.48 -10.85
C PHE A 158 -16.29 3.41 -9.77
N PRO A 159 -17.35 2.70 -9.34
CA PRO A 159 -17.25 1.63 -8.36
C PRO A 159 -16.22 0.57 -8.73
N ARG A 160 -15.30 0.25 -7.82
CA ARG A 160 -14.23 -0.74 -8.08
C ARG A 160 -14.77 -2.12 -8.43
N LYS A 161 -16.00 -2.47 -8.04
CA LYS A 161 -16.68 -3.70 -8.49
C LYS A 161 -16.80 -3.83 -10.01
N GLU A 162 -16.71 -2.75 -10.77
CA GLU A 162 -16.74 -2.81 -12.24
C GLU A 162 -15.56 -3.56 -12.86
N ILE A 163 -14.50 -3.83 -12.09
CA ILE A 163 -13.35 -4.65 -12.54
C ILE A 163 -13.64 -6.15 -12.49
N LEU A 164 -14.68 -6.59 -11.76
CA LEU A 164 -15.02 -8.02 -11.59
C LEU A 164 -15.09 -8.80 -12.91
N PRO A 165 -15.68 -8.28 -14.00
CA PRO A 165 -15.73 -9.01 -15.27
C PRO A 165 -14.37 -9.29 -15.88
N LEU A 166 -13.29 -8.58 -15.50
CA LEU A 166 -11.94 -8.83 -15.99
C LEU A 166 -11.22 -9.95 -15.21
N ILE A 167 -11.75 -10.36 -14.05
CA ILE A 167 -11.21 -11.47 -13.25
C ILE A 167 -11.85 -12.77 -13.75
N LYS A 168 -11.07 -13.60 -14.45
CA LYS A 168 -11.55 -14.84 -15.09
C LYS A 168 -11.13 -16.12 -14.35
N ASP A 169 -10.12 -16.01 -13.50
CA ASP A 169 -9.65 -17.08 -12.62
C ASP A 169 -10.36 -17.02 -11.25
N LYS A 170 -9.91 -17.88 -10.33
CA LYS A 170 -10.40 -17.96 -8.95
C LYS A 170 -9.33 -17.60 -7.91
N LEU A 171 -8.16 -17.10 -8.33
CA LEU A 171 -6.99 -16.92 -7.47
C LEU A 171 -7.27 -15.95 -6.31
N THR A 172 -8.14 -14.97 -6.53
CA THR A 172 -8.45 -13.90 -5.57
C THR A 172 -9.87 -14.00 -5.00
N THR A 173 -10.56 -15.15 -5.14
CA THR A 173 -12.00 -15.27 -4.82
C THR A 173 -12.38 -14.76 -3.42
N SER A 174 -11.59 -15.07 -2.39
CA SER A 174 -11.85 -14.62 -1.02
C SER A 174 -11.79 -13.10 -0.90
N MET A 175 -10.79 -12.47 -1.53
CA MET A 175 -10.62 -11.03 -1.58
C MET A 175 -11.64 -10.36 -2.50
N ASP A 176 -12.02 -10.98 -3.61
CA ASP A 176 -13.07 -10.48 -4.49
C ASP A 176 -14.39 -10.36 -3.74
N ASN A 177 -14.70 -11.32 -2.87
CA ASN A 177 -15.91 -11.29 -2.04
C ASN A 177 -15.91 -10.08 -1.09
N ILE A 178 -14.77 -9.75 -0.49
CA ILE A 178 -14.62 -8.67 0.47
C ILE A 178 -14.58 -7.31 -0.25
N TYR A 179 -13.70 -7.16 -1.22
CA TYR A 179 -13.39 -5.85 -1.79
C TYR A 179 -14.31 -5.47 -2.95
N LEU A 180 -14.79 -6.43 -3.73
CA LEU A 180 -15.48 -6.16 -4.98
C LEU A 180 -16.97 -6.53 -4.94
N ARG A 181 -17.34 -7.67 -4.36
CA ARG A 181 -18.72 -8.16 -4.35
C ARG A 181 -19.54 -7.66 -3.17
N ASP A 182 -18.90 -7.37 -2.04
CA ASP A 182 -19.58 -6.68 -0.94
C ASP A 182 -20.16 -5.35 -1.42
N LYS A 183 -21.33 -5.01 -0.90
CA LYS A 183 -22.10 -3.85 -1.36
C LYS A 183 -21.40 -2.53 -1.07
N THR A 184 -20.78 -2.40 0.10
CA THR A 184 -20.17 -1.15 0.56
C THR A 184 -18.76 -1.04 -0.01
N GLN A 185 -17.96 -2.06 0.23
CA GLN A 185 -16.58 -2.16 -0.24
C GLN A 185 -16.51 -2.08 -1.77
N GLY A 186 -17.38 -2.79 -2.49
CA GLY A 186 -17.43 -2.75 -3.95
C GLY A 186 -17.85 -1.40 -4.54
N ALA A 187 -18.46 -0.52 -3.74
CA ALA A 187 -18.88 0.83 -4.15
C ALA A 187 -17.75 1.88 -4.05
N TYR A 188 -16.63 1.56 -3.42
CA TYR A 188 -15.49 2.48 -3.34
C TYR A 188 -14.90 2.76 -4.73
N LEU A 189 -14.42 3.98 -4.93
CA LEU A 189 -13.84 4.47 -6.19
C LEU A 189 -12.31 4.31 -6.17
N LEU A 190 -11.59 5.02 -7.05
CA LEU A 190 -10.13 4.93 -7.16
C LEU A 190 -9.42 5.18 -5.82
N GLN A 191 -9.92 6.11 -5.00
CA GLN A 191 -9.38 6.37 -3.66
C GLN A 191 -9.32 5.09 -2.82
N GLY A 192 -10.41 4.32 -2.78
CA GLY A 192 -10.46 3.08 -2.00
C GLY A 192 -9.54 2.02 -2.58
N VAL A 193 -9.38 1.95 -3.91
CA VAL A 193 -8.41 1.04 -4.54
C VAL A 193 -6.97 1.39 -4.14
N LEU A 194 -6.61 2.67 -4.16
CA LEU A 194 -5.27 3.14 -3.78
C LEU A 194 -4.99 3.00 -2.29
N ALA A 195 -5.99 3.23 -1.43
CA ALA A 195 -5.86 3.07 0.02
C ALA A 195 -5.63 1.61 0.41
N GLU A 196 -6.41 0.66 -0.14
CA GLU A 196 -6.18 -0.77 0.07
C GLU A 196 -4.82 -1.23 -0.46
N GLN A 197 -4.42 -0.71 -1.62
CA GLN A 197 -3.10 -1.02 -2.17
C GLN A 197 -1.98 -0.52 -1.27
N ASN A 198 -2.08 0.70 -0.75
CA ASN A 198 -1.06 1.25 0.11
C ASN A 198 -1.00 0.55 1.48
N ALA A 199 -2.15 0.23 2.06
CA ALA A 199 -2.27 -0.54 3.30
C ALA A 199 -1.70 -1.96 3.13
N GLY A 200 -2.11 -2.68 2.07
CA GLY A 200 -1.57 -4.00 1.73
C GLY A 200 -0.05 -4.01 1.56
N LEU A 201 0.45 -3.00 0.86
CA LEU A 201 1.88 -2.81 0.60
C LEU A 201 2.68 -2.40 1.83
N THR A 202 2.04 -1.90 2.88
CA THR A 202 2.71 -1.55 4.14
C THR A 202 2.58 -2.69 5.17
N GLY A 203 1.52 -3.50 5.09
CA GLY A 203 1.39 -4.75 5.82
C GLY A 203 2.42 -5.81 5.41
N LEU A 204 2.72 -5.97 4.11
CA LEU A 204 3.72 -6.95 3.65
C LEU A 204 5.12 -6.80 4.27
N PRO A 205 5.80 -5.65 4.20
CA PRO A 205 7.09 -5.47 4.85
C PRO A 205 7.05 -5.70 6.36
N SER A 206 5.96 -5.28 7.00
CA SER A 206 5.79 -5.34 8.45
C SER A 206 5.99 -6.75 9.03
N VAL A 207 5.65 -7.79 8.26
CA VAL A 207 5.81 -9.20 8.62
C VAL A 207 6.92 -9.91 7.87
N THR A 208 7.30 -9.43 6.68
CA THR A 208 8.47 -9.94 5.96
C THR A 208 9.73 -9.84 6.81
N VAL A 209 9.89 -8.73 7.52
CA VAL A 209 11.09 -8.49 8.33
C VAL A 209 11.09 -9.20 9.68
N VAL A 210 10.01 -9.90 10.04
CA VAL A 210 9.88 -10.69 11.27
C VAL A 210 9.34 -12.09 10.98
N HIS A 211 9.56 -12.57 9.76
CA HIS A 211 8.96 -13.78 9.21
C HIS A 211 9.16 -15.00 10.11
N GLU A 212 10.28 -15.10 10.83
CA GLU A 212 10.60 -16.25 11.68
C GLU A 212 9.74 -16.34 12.95
N PHE A 213 9.02 -15.26 13.30
CA PHE A 213 8.14 -15.21 14.46
C PHE A 213 6.67 -15.45 14.10
N ILE A 214 6.35 -15.55 12.81
CA ILE A 214 5.00 -15.80 12.30
C ILE A 214 4.69 -17.30 12.43
N LYS A 215 3.68 -17.66 13.22
CA LYS A 215 3.37 -19.06 13.55
C LYS A 215 1.93 -19.47 13.19
N GLY A 216 1.04 -18.52 12.98
CA GLY A 216 -0.36 -18.73 12.64
C GLY A 216 -0.77 -18.15 11.28
N VAL A 217 -2.08 -18.17 11.05
CA VAL A 217 -2.72 -17.77 9.78
C VAL A 217 -2.88 -16.25 9.66
N GLY A 218 -2.71 -15.49 10.75
CA GLY A 218 -3.05 -14.07 10.79
C GLY A 218 -2.22 -13.21 9.84
N ALA A 219 -0.93 -13.51 9.69
CA ALA A 219 -0.02 -12.81 8.78
C ALA A 219 0.27 -13.57 7.47
N SER A 220 -0.28 -14.78 7.31
CA SER A 220 0.10 -15.69 6.23
C SER A 220 -0.47 -15.32 4.85
N ASN A 221 -1.19 -14.21 4.73
CA ASN A 221 -1.76 -13.73 3.47
C ASN A 221 -1.24 -12.35 3.06
N ALA A 222 -0.17 -11.84 3.69
CA ALA A 222 0.35 -10.51 3.41
C ALA A 222 0.77 -10.34 1.94
N ARG A 223 1.40 -11.36 1.36
CA ARG A 223 1.76 -11.40 -0.08
C ARG A 223 0.51 -11.37 -0.95
N ASP A 224 -0.50 -12.16 -0.61
CA ASP A 224 -1.76 -12.23 -1.34
C ASP A 224 -2.46 -10.87 -1.36
N ILE A 225 -2.49 -10.16 -0.22
CA ILE A 225 -3.12 -8.84 -0.09
C ILE A 225 -2.39 -7.83 -0.98
N ALA A 226 -1.06 -7.77 -0.90
CA ALA A 226 -0.27 -6.84 -1.71
C ALA A 226 -0.38 -7.14 -3.21
N ALA A 227 -0.30 -8.42 -3.61
CA ALA A 227 -0.40 -8.82 -5.01
C ALA A 227 -1.82 -8.58 -5.57
N THR A 228 -2.86 -8.87 -4.78
CA THR A 228 -4.27 -8.73 -5.20
C THR A 228 -4.67 -7.26 -5.32
N ASN A 229 -4.32 -6.41 -4.37
CA ASN A 229 -4.67 -5.00 -4.47
C ASN A 229 -3.93 -4.29 -5.61
N LEU A 230 -2.70 -4.73 -5.94
CA LEU A 230 -2.00 -4.23 -7.12
C LEU A 230 -2.74 -4.66 -8.39
N ARG A 231 -3.20 -5.92 -8.44
CA ARG A 231 -4.04 -6.42 -9.52
C ARG A 231 -5.28 -5.56 -9.69
N TYR A 232 -5.97 -5.23 -8.60
CA TYR A 232 -7.17 -4.40 -8.64
C TYR A 232 -6.89 -2.99 -9.17
N LEU A 233 -5.78 -2.37 -8.77
CA LEU A 233 -5.35 -1.09 -9.32
C LEU A 233 -5.15 -1.18 -10.84
N LEU A 234 -4.42 -2.17 -11.33
CA LEU A 234 -4.14 -2.35 -12.76
C LEU A 234 -5.44 -2.61 -13.56
N LEU A 235 -6.35 -3.44 -13.03
CA LEU A 235 -7.65 -3.69 -13.66
C LEU A 235 -8.56 -2.45 -13.62
N TYR A 236 -8.50 -1.65 -12.56
CA TYR A 236 -9.24 -0.39 -12.46
C TYR A 236 -8.79 0.59 -13.54
N LEU A 237 -7.47 0.72 -13.76
CA LEU A 237 -6.93 1.55 -14.84
C LEU A 237 -7.39 1.06 -16.23
N ARG A 238 -7.48 -0.26 -16.45
CA ARG A 238 -8.01 -0.82 -17.70
C ARG A 238 -9.46 -0.45 -17.92
N VAL A 239 -10.31 -0.63 -16.90
CA VAL A 239 -11.73 -0.25 -16.98
C VAL A 239 -11.88 1.26 -17.17
N ALA A 240 -11.06 2.07 -16.50
CA ALA A 240 -11.05 3.52 -16.69
C ALA A 240 -10.80 3.88 -18.16
N LYS A 241 -9.77 3.30 -18.78
CA LYS A 241 -9.45 3.54 -20.19
C LYS A 241 -10.56 3.06 -21.13
N ASP A 242 -11.06 1.84 -20.91
CA ASP A 242 -11.95 1.17 -21.88
C ASP A 242 -13.40 1.66 -21.80
N LYS A 243 -13.86 2.10 -20.62
CA LYS A 243 -15.27 2.43 -20.37
C LYS A 243 -15.52 3.85 -19.88
N HIS A 244 -14.50 4.52 -19.34
CA HIS A 244 -14.63 5.84 -18.73
C HIS A 244 -13.57 6.81 -19.30
N PRO A 245 -13.54 7.04 -20.63
CA PRO A 245 -12.44 7.74 -21.31
C PRO A 245 -12.21 9.17 -20.79
N ASP A 246 -13.26 9.91 -20.43
CA ASP A 246 -13.14 11.25 -19.85
C ASP A 246 -12.46 11.21 -18.47
N TYR A 247 -12.83 10.21 -17.65
CA TYR A 247 -12.20 10.01 -16.36
C TYR A 247 -10.75 9.57 -16.52
N TRP A 248 -10.47 8.63 -17.42
CA TRP A 248 -9.11 8.22 -17.76
C TRP A 248 -8.23 9.40 -18.19
N ALA A 249 -8.70 10.23 -19.13
CA ALA A 249 -7.98 11.42 -19.59
C ALA A 249 -7.66 12.36 -18.42
N LYS A 250 -8.64 12.57 -17.53
CA LYS A 250 -8.45 13.35 -16.31
C LYS A 250 -7.36 12.75 -15.41
N ILE A 251 -7.48 11.50 -14.98
CA ILE A 251 -6.52 10.91 -14.02
C ILE A 251 -5.13 10.70 -14.62
N LYS A 252 -5.02 10.46 -15.93
CA LYS A 252 -3.75 10.35 -16.65
C LYS A 252 -3.02 11.70 -16.76
N ALA A 253 -3.76 12.81 -16.74
CA ALA A 253 -3.18 14.15 -16.74
C ALA A 253 -2.64 14.59 -15.36
N GLU A 254 -2.94 13.86 -14.27
CA GLU A 254 -2.54 14.21 -12.91
C GLU A 254 -1.15 13.65 -12.54
N PRO A 255 -0.07 14.47 -12.51
CA PRO A 255 1.29 13.96 -12.37
C PRO A 255 1.51 13.23 -11.04
N LYS A 256 0.97 13.78 -9.94
CA LYS A 256 1.07 13.17 -8.60
C LYS A 256 0.44 11.78 -8.53
N LEU A 257 -0.64 11.56 -9.28
CA LEU A 257 -1.31 10.26 -9.30
C LEU A 257 -0.52 9.25 -10.14
N ARG A 258 0.04 9.68 -11.28
CA ARG A 258 0.96 8.85 -12.06
C ARG A 258 2.17 8.41 -11.24
N ASP A 259 2.79 9.34 -10.53
CA ASP A 259 3.96 9.08 -9.69
C ASP A 259 3.61 8.14 -8.53
N LEU A 260 2.45 8.33 -7.90
CA LEU A 260 1.97 7.41 -6.86
C LEU A 260 1.73 6.00 -7.41
N VAL A 261 1.04 5.86 -8.55
CA VAL A 261 0.76 4.55 -9.16
C VAL A 261 2.06 3.84 -9.54
N LEU A 262 3.01 4.55 -10.15
CA LEU A 262 4.32 3.99 -10.48
C LEU A 262 5.06 3.56 -9.21
N THR A 263 5.10 4.42 -8.19
CA THR A 263 5.79 4.13 -6.93
C THR A 263 5.18 2.93 -6.23
N GLN A 264 3.85 2.83 -6.14
CA GLN A 264 3.18 1.67 -5.55
C GLN A 264 3.46 0.39 -6.33
N PHE A 265 3.50 0.44 -7.67
CA PHE A 265 3.86 -0.73 -8.49
C PHE A 265 5.28 -1.21 -8.19
N LEU A 266 6.27 -0.30 -8.26
CA LEU A 266 7.69 -0.65 -8.05
C LEU A 266 7.97 -1.09 -6.62
N ARG A 267 7.37 -0.42 -5.63
CA ARG A 267 7.45 -0.82 -4.22
C ARG A 267 6.82 -2.19 -3.97
N THR A 268 5.72 -2.52 -4.66
CA THR A 268 5.12 -3.87 -4.59
C THR A 268 6.04 -4.92 -5.19
N ALA A 269 6.63 -4.64 -6.35
CA ALA A 269 7.62 -5.51 -6.96
C ALA A 269 8.79 -5.79 -6.00
N TYR A 270 9.34 -4.73 -5.39
CA TYR A 270 10.42 -4.81 -4.42
C TYR A 270 10.07 -5.73 -3.23
N TRP A 271 8.93 -5.50 -2.57
CA TRP A 271 8.57 -6.28 -1.39
C TRP A 271 8.12 -7.69 -1.70
N LEU A 272 7.51 -7.95 -2.86
CA LEU A 272 7.23 -9.30 -3.32
C LEU A 272 8.50 -10.07 -3.64
N GLU A 273 9.54 -9.42 -4.16
CA GLU A 273 10.86 -10.03 -4.34
C GLU A 273 11.52 -10.35 -3.00
N LYS A 274 11.59 -9.37 -2.08
CA LYS A 274 12.19 -9.54 -0.74
C LYS A 274 11.52 -10.61 0.11
N SER A 275 10.20 -10.79 -0.04
CA SER A 275 9.43 -11.78 0.72
C SER A 275 9.31 -13.14 0.04
N ALA A 276 9.81 -13.31 -1.20
CA ALA A 276 9.74 -14.57 -1.92
C ALA A 276 10.37 -15.77 -1.18
N PRO A 277 11.52 -15.64 -0.49
CA PRO A 277 12.09 -16.72 0.30
C PRO A 277 11.19 -17.21 1.45
N TYR A 278 10.19 -16.42 1.84
CA TYR A 278 9.30 -16.68 2.97
C TYR A 278 7.87 -16.95 2.53
N THR A 279 7.64 -17.26 1.24
CA THR A 279 6.28 -17.40 0.67
C THR A 279 5.41 -18.38 1.45
N GLY A 280 5.98 -19.49 1.98
CA GLY A 280 5.23 -20.45 2.80
C GLY A 280 4.80 -19.97 4.19
N VAL A 281 5.23 -18.77 4.60
CA VAL A 281 4.93 -18.18 5.91
C VAL A 281 4.15 -16.88 5.78
N VAL A 282 4.48 -16.04 4.79
CA VAL A 282 3.88 -14.71 4.60
C VAL A 282 2.98 -14.62 3.36
N GLY A 283 2.70 -15.75 2.72
CA GLY A 283 1.79 -15.86 1.59
C GLY A 283 1.02 -17.19 1.55
N GLY A 284 -0.14 -17.14 0.89
CA GLY A 284 -0.93 -18.29 0.53
C GLY A 284 -0.39 -19.00 -0.72
N PRO A 285 -0.95 -20.17 -1.05
CA PRO A 285 -0.47 -21.01 -2.16
C PRO A 285 -0.60 -20.35 -3.55
N ASP A 286 -1.42 -19.30 -3.67
CA ASP A 286 -1.67 -18.62 -4.94
C ASP A 286 -0.97 -17.26 -5.04
N ALA A 287 -0.26 -16.79 -4.01
CA ALA A 287 0.35 -15.46 -3.99
C ALA A 287 1.28 -15.20 -5.19
N ASP A 288 2.09 -16.18 -5.57
CA ASP A 288 3.00 -16.08 -6.71
C ASP A 288 2.25 -16.10 -8.05
N LYS A 289 1.15 -16.86 -8.14
CA LYS A 289 0.30 -16.89 -9.33
C LYS A 289 -0.43 -15.56 -9.52
N ILE A 290 -0.96 -14.98 -8.43
CA ILE A 290 -1.57 -13.64 -8.44
C ILE A 290 -0.53 -12.62 -8.89
N THR A 291 0.68 -12.67 -8.32
CA THR A 291 1.80 -11.81 -8.71
C THR A 291 2.10 -11.91 -10.20
N ALA A 292 2.16 -13.11 -10.77
CA ALA A 292 2.38 -13.30 -12.20
C ALA A 292 1.31 -12.60 -13.07
N THR A 293 0.03 -12.59 -12.64
CA THR A 293 -1.02 -11.89 -13.39
C THR A 293 -0.83 -10.37 -13.44
N ASN A 294 -0.16 -9.76 -12.44
CA ASN A 294 0.13 -8.32 -12.46
C ASN A 294 1.10 -7.93 -13.58
N TYR A 295 1.91 -8.88 -14.05
CA TYR A 295 2.87 -8.69 -15.13
C TYR A 295 2.35 -9.21 -16.49
N ALA A 296 1.06 -9.51 -16.61
CA ALA A 296 0.46 -9.80 -17.91
C ALA A 296 0.66 -8.61 -18.87
N PRO A 297 0.89 -8.84 -20.18
CA PRO A 297 1.23 -7.77 -21.13
C PRO A 297 0.25 -6.60 -21.11
N GLU A 298 -1.04 -6.86 -21.00
CA GLU A 298 -2.07 -5.83 -20.96
C GLU A 298 -2.08 -5.01 -19.66
N ASN A 299 -1.63 -5.60 -18.54
CA ASN A 299 -1.50 -4.91 -17.26
C ASN A 299 -0.22 -4.06 -17.21
N ILE A 300 0.86 -4.50 -17.84
CA ILE A 300 2.05 -3.67 -18.02
C ILE A 300 1.77 -2.53 -19.00
N ALA A 301 1.11 -2.81 -20.13
CA ALA A 301 0.78 -1.78 -21.11
C ALA A 301 -0.09 -0.64 -20.51
N ILE A 302 -1.09 -0.97 -19.69
CA ILE A 302 -1.91 0.07 -19.04
C ILE A 302 -1.11 0.89 -18.03
N LEU A 303 -0.21 0.26 -17.26
CA LEU A 303 0.65 0.95 -16.29
C LEU A 303 1.59 1.92 -17.00
N GLU A 304 2.29 1.45 -18.03
CA GLU A 304 3.25 2.26 -18.76
C GLU A 304 2.56 3.40 -19.50
N GLU A 305 1.37 3.15 -20.07
CA GLU A 305 0.58 4.21 -20.69
C GLU A 305 0.11 5.24 -19.65
N PHE A 306 -0.35 4.79 -18.48
CA PHE A 306 -0.83 5.68 -17.44
C PHE A 306 0.30 6.57 -16.90
N THR A 307 1.43 5.95 -16.58
CA THR A 307 2.56 6.60 -15.89
C THR A 307 3.50 7.34 -16.85
N GLY A 308 3.49 6.97 -18.13
CA GLY A 308 4.46 7.44 -19.12
C GLY A 308 5.86 6.86 -18.93
N ARG A 309 6.02 5.80 -18.13
CA ARG A 309 7.32 5.19 -17.81
C ARG A 309 7.31 3.71 -18.19
N LYS A 310 8.37 3.28 -18.87
CA LYS A 310 8.61 1.85 -19.14
C LYS A 310 9.12 1.18 -17.89
N VAL A 311 8.67 -0.04 -17.61
CA VAL A 311 9.13 -0.82 -16.45
C VAL A 311 9.96 -2.01 -16.87
N ARG A 312 10.95 -2.38 -16.05
CA ARG A 312 11.72 -3.59 -16.29
C ARG A 312 10.89 -4.82 -15.95
N LEU A 313 11.01 -5.86 -16.78
CA LEU A 313 10.34 -7.15 -16.58
C LEU A 313 11.33 -8.29 -16.28
N ASP A 314 12.61 -7.96 -16.18
CA ASP A 314 13.71 -8.86 -15.85
C ASP A 314 13.88 -9.01 -14.33
N ALA A 315 15.11 -9.30 -13.85
CA ALA A 315 15.39 -9.44 -12.42
C ALA A 315 15.21 -8.14 -11.61
N HIS A 316 15.07 -6.98 -12.25
CA HIS A 316 14.95 -5.68 -11.59
C HIS A 316 13.55 -5.07 -11.75
N LYS A 317 12.50 -5.86 -11.50
CA LYS A 317 11.08 -5.43 -11.67
C LYS A 317 10.67 -4.21 -10.83
N HIS A 318 11.49 -3.86 -9.85
CA HIS A 318 11.35 -2.67 -9.02
C HIS A 318 11.98 -1.41 -9.65
N CYS A 319 12.36 -1.44 -10.94
CA CYS A 319 12.93 -0.31 -11.67
C CYS A 319 12.17 0.03 -12.97
N THR A 320 12.26 1.30 -13.40
CA THR A 320 11.94 1.69 -14.77
C THR A 320 13.05 1.28 -15.74
N ALA A 321 12.71 1.10 -17.01
CA ALA A 321 13.65 0.79 -18.10
C ALA A 321 14.28 2.05 -18.69
#